data_AF-A0A7C3G7S8-F1
#
_entry.id   AF-A0A7C3G7S8-F1
#
_cell.length_a   1.000
_cell.length_b   1.000
_cell.length_c   1.000
_cell.angle_alpha   90.00
_cell.angle_beta   90.00
_cell.angle_gamma   90.00
#
_symmetry.space_group_name_H-M   'P 1'
#
loop_
_entity.id
_entity.type
_entity.pdbx_description
1 polymer ?
#
loop_
_entity_poly.entity_id
_entity_poly.type
_entity_poly.pdbx_seq_one_letter_code
_entity_poly.pdbx_strand_id
1 'polypeptide(L)' 'MIQENKPKEAMAIFEQNRKNNLEDNFTTYVGLARGHQALGQKKKAIKYFRMAAENAPHGSKQFYLDLAEKLEKP' A
#
# COMPACT_ATOMS: atom_id res chain seq x y z
N MET A 1 6.25 -22.02 13.28
CA MET A 1 5.61 -20.67 13.31
C MET A 1 6.55 -19.63 12.67
N ILE A 2 6.65 -19.57 11.33
CA ILE A 2 7.65 -18.72 10.61
C ILE A 2 6.97 -17.73 9.62
N GLN A 3 5.68 -17.46 9.77
CA GLN A 3 4.95 -16.60 8.80
C GLN A 3 4.73 -15.16 9.27
N GLU A 4 4.79 -14.88 10.58
CA GLU A 4 4.49 -13.55 11.11
C GLU A 4 5.62 -12.51 10.97
N ASN A 5 6.86 -12.93 10.67
CA ASN A 5 8.00 -12.01 10.50
C ASN A 5 8.09 -11.40 9.09
N LYS A 6 7.65 -12.13 8.06
CA LYS A 6 7.78 -11.69 6.65
C LYS A 6 7.01 -10.40 6.34
N PRO A 7 5.78 -10.17 6.87
CA PRO A 7 5.06 -8.91 6.63
C PRO A 7 5.77 -7.69 7.22
N LYS A 8 6.43 -7.83 8.38
CA LYS A 8 7.16 -6.73 9.03
C LYS A 8 8.45 -6.40 8.28
N GLU A 9 9.18 -7.41 7.83
CA GLU A 9 10.38 -7.24 6.99
C GLU A 9 10.04 -6.58 5.65
N ALA A 10 8.98 -7.06 4.97
CA ALA A 10 8.51 -6.44 3.74
C ALA A 10 8.07 -4.98 3.95
N MET A 11 7.41 -4.69 5.07
CA MET A 11 7.02 -3.31 5.42
C MET A 11 8.24 -2.40 5.56
N ALA A 12 9.31 -2.85 6.23
CA ALA A 12 10.54 -2.06 6.36
C ALA A 12 11.16 -1.72 5.00
N ILE A 13 11.14 -2.67 4.06
CA ILE A 13 11.60 -2.43 2.68
C ILE A 13 10.70 -1.40 1.98
N PHE A 14 9.38 -1.49 2.11
CA PHE A 14 8.47 -0.51 1.50
C PHE A 14 8.65 0.91 2.08
N GLU A 15 8.90 1.03 3.38
CA GLU A 15 9.22 2.32 4.01
C GLU A 15 10.56 2.88 3.50
N GLN A 16 11.59 2.04 3.40
CA GLN A 16 12.88 2.43 2.85
C GLN A 16 12.76 2.86 1.38
N ASN A 17 12.01 2.12 0.58
CA ASN A 17 11.75 2.46 -0.82
C ASN A 17 11.07 3.81 -0.96
N ARG A 18 10.10 4.13 -0.09
CA ARG A 18 9.45 5.46 -0.08
C ARG A 18 10.43 6.57 0.28
N LYS A 19 11.32 6.34 1.25
CA LYS A 19 12.35 7.32 1.64
C LYS A 19 13.36 7.58 0.51
N ASN A 20 13.74 6.55 -0.23
CA ASN A 20 14.74 6.63 -1.28
C ASN A 20 14.16 7.12 -2.61
N ASN A 21 12.87 6.89 -2.87
CA ASN A 21 12.21 7.21 -4.14
C ASN A 21 11.01 8.12 -3.88
N LEU A 22 11.26 9.35 -3.43
CA LEU A 22 10.20 10.31 -3.12
C LEU A 22 9.43 10.78 -4.37
N GLU A 23 10.06 10.69 -5.54
CA GLU A 23 9.47 11.02 -6.85
C GLU A 23 8.56 9.92 -7.41
N ASP A 24 8.84 8.64 -7.10
CA ASP A 24 7.98 7.51 -7.46
C ASP A 24 6.85 7.38 -6.45
N ASN A 25 5.87 8.27 -6.56
CA ASN A 25 4.71 8.28 -5.68
C ASN A 25 3.85 7.02 -5.85
N PHE A 26 3.57 6.62 -7.09
CA PHE A 26 2.64 5.53 -7.36
C PHE A 26 3.12 4.19 -6.79
N THR A 27 4.29 3.72 -7.21
CA THR A 27 4.77 2.37 -6.88
C THR A 27 5.03 2.26 -5.38
N THR A 28 5.60 3.31 -4.78
CA THR A 28 5.88 3.33 -3.34
C THR A 28 4.61 3.35 -2.50
N TYR A 29 3.56 4.08 -2.91
CA TYR A 29 2.26 4.03 -2.23
C TYR A 29 1.57 2.67 -2.36
N VAL A 30 1.66 2.00 -3.53
CA VAL A 30 1.13 0.63 -3.69
C VAL A 30 1.83 -0.34 -2.74
N GLY A 31 3.17 -0.26 -2.63
CA GLY A 31 3.96 -1.07 -1.70
C GLY A 31 3.53 -0.88 -0.26
N LEU A 32 3.46 0.38 0.20
CA LEU A 32 3.01 0.73 1.55
C LEU A 32 1.57 0.24 1.83
N ALA A 33 0.66 0.41 0.86
CA ALA A 33 -0.72 -0.05 1.01
C ALA A 33 -0.81 -1.56 1.24
N ARG A 34 -0.09 -2.35 0.43
CA ARG A 34 -0.03 -3.82 0.55
C ARG A 34 0.67 -4.26 1.83
N GLY A 35 1.77 -3.62 2.22
CA GLY A 35 2.46 -3.90 3.48
C GLY A 35 1.56 -3.68 4.69
N HIS A 36 0.88 -2.54 4.75
CA HIS A 36 -0.09 -2.26 5.81
C HIS A 36 -1.28 -3.24 5.80
N GLN A 37 -1.77 -3.64 4.62
CA GLN A 37 -2.83 -4.64 4.52
C GLN A 37 -2.39 -5.99 5.10
N ALA A 38 -1.19 -6.46 4.77
CA ALA A 38 -0.62 -7.71 5.27
C ALA A 38 -0.40 -7.69 6.80
N LEU A 39 -0.15 -6.51 7.37
CA LEU A 39 -0.04 -6.30 8.81
C LEU A 39 -1.39 -6.11 9.53
N GLY A 40 -2.52 -6.24 8.84
CA GLY A 40 -3.86 -6.00 9.40
C GLY A 40 -4.16 -4.53 9.69
N GLN A 41 -3.31 -3.60 9.24
CA GLN A 41 -3.44 -2.17 9.50
C GLN A 41 -4.38 -1.52 8.46
N LYS A 42 -5.64 -1.98 8.42
CA LYS A 42 -6.67 -1.59 7.42
C LYS A 42 -6.71 -0.07 7.15
N LYS A 43 -6.79 0.77 8.19
CA LYS A 43 -6.85 2.24 8.05
C LYS A 43 -5.68 2.82 7.25
N LYS A 44 -4.46 2.33 7.49
CA LYS A 44 -3.26 2.78 6.76
C LYS A 44 -3.25 2.24 5.35
N ALA A 45 -3.63 0.97 5.15
CA ALA A 45 -3.74 0.37 3.83
C ALA A 45 -4.70 1.17 2.91
N ILE A 46 -5.89 1.51 3.42
CA ILE A 46 -6.90 2.33 2.71
C ILE A 46 -6.30 3.69 2.32
N LYS A 47 -5.66 4.38 3.26
CA LYS A 47 -5.00 5.68 2.99
C LYS A 47 -4.03 5.57 1.82
N TYR A 48 -3.12 4.60 1.85
CA TYR A 48 -2.10 4.47 0.82
C TYR A 48 -2.66 3.94 -0.51
N PHE A 49 -3.71 3.12 -0.52
CA PHE A 49 -4.40 2.78 -1.77
C PHE A 49 -5.05 3.99 -2.43
N ARG A 50 -5.63 4.91 -1.65
CA ARG A 50 -6.17 6.17 -2.18
C ARG A 50 -5.06 7.06 -2.76
N MET A 51 -3.94 7.22 -2.03
CA MET A 51 -2.78 7.96 -2.54
C MET A 51 -2.19 7.31 -3.83
N ALA A 52 -2.16 5.98 -3.89
CA ALA A 52 -1.76 5.26 -5.10
C ALA A 52 -2.74 5.52 -6.26
N ALA A 53 -4.05 5.52 -6.00
CA ALA A 53 -5.07 5.82 -7.01
C ALA A 53 -4.89 7.22 -7.62
N GLU A 54 -4.56 8.22 -6.80
CA GLU A 54 -4.32 9.61 -7.24
C GLU A 54 -3.07 9.75 -8.12
N ASN A 55 -2.07 8.90 -7.91
CA ASN A 55 -0.81 8.92 -8.65
C ASN A 55 -0.75 7.84 -9.74
N ALA A 56 -1.85 7.13 -9.98
CA ALA A 56 -1.88 5.98 -10.87
C ALA A 56 -1.69 6.39 -12.35
N PRO A 57 -0.95 5.59 -13.15
CA PRO A 57 -0.93 5.75 -14.59
C PRO A 57 -2.36 5.58 -15.16
N HIS A 58 -2.60 6.20 -16.32
CA HIS A 58 -3.94 6.35 -16.89
C HIS A 58 -4.70 5.02 -16.93
N GLY A 59 -5.96 5.03 -16.48
CA GLY A 59 -6.83 3.86 -16.45
C GLY A 59 -6.71 2.95 -15.21
N SER A 60 -5.71 3.15 -14.34
CA SER A 60 -5.54 2.29 -13.15
C SER A 60 -6.14 2.86 -11.86
N LYS A 61 -6.58 4.13 -11.86
CA LYS A 61 -7.11 4.82 -10.67
C LYS A 61 -8.25 4.05 -9.99
N GLN A 62 -9.27 3.65 -10.75
CA GLN A 62 -10.46 3.00 -10.19
C GLN A 62 -10.11 1.68 -9.49
N PHE A 63 -9.18 0.90 -10.05
CA PHE A 63 -8.74 -0.36 -9.46
C PHE A 63 -8.23 -0.17 -8.02
N TYR A 64 -7.44 0.88 -7.75
CA TYR A 64 -6.93 1.15 -6.42
C TYR A 64 -7.98 1.73 -5.46
N LEU A 65 -8.97 2.45 -5.98
CA LEU A 65 -10.13 2.86 -5.18
C LEU A 65 -10.96 1.64 -4.77
N ASP A 66 -11.22 0.70 -5.69
CA ASP A 66 -11.95 -0.53 -5.39
C ASP A 66 -11.22 -1.39 -4.34
N LEU A 67 -9.89 -1.41 -4.35
CA LEU A 67 -9.09 -2.07 -3.31
C LEU A 67 -9.27 -1.40 -1.94
N ALA A 68 -9.28 -0.06 -1.90
CA ALA A 68 -9.54 0.68 -0.67
C ALA A 68 -10.95 0.40 -0.13
N GLU A 69 -11.96 0.43 -0.99
CA GLU A 69 -13.36 0.17 -0.63
C GLU A 69 -13.58 -1.25 -0.10
N LYS A 70 -12.91 -2.25 -0.71
CA LYS A 70 -12.97 -3.65 -0.22
C LYS A 70 -12.46 -3.79 1.21
N LEU A 71 -11.49 -2.97 1.62
CA LEU A 71 -10.95 -2.99 2.99
C LEU A 71 -11.84 -2.24 3.99
N GLU A 72 -12.60 -1.25 3.51
CA GLU A 72 -13.59 -0.50 4.32
C GLU A 72 -14.82 -1.35 4.66
N LYS A 73 -15.15 -2.34 3.82
CA LYS A 73 -16.24 -3.26 4.11
C LYS A 73 -15.90 -4.14 5.33
N PRO A 74 -16.86 -4.32 6.26
CA PRO A 74 -16.68 -5.11 7.48
C PRO A 74 -16.42 -6.58 7.18
#